data_AF-A0A7S0CP09-F1
#
_entry.id   AF-A0A7S0CP09-F1
#
_cell.length_a   1.000
_cell.length_b   1.000
_cell.length_c   1.000
_cell.angle_alpha   90.00
_cell.angle_beta   90.00
_cell.angle_gamma   90.00
#
_symmetry.space_group_name_H-M   'P 1'
#
loop_
_entity.id
_entity.type
_entity.pdbx_description
1 polymer ?
#
loop_
_entity_poly.entity_id
_entity_poly.type
_entity_poly.pdbx_seq_one_letter_code
_entity_poly.pdbx_strand_id
1 'polypeptide(L)'
;VIFKMDDGGNGQLVSLDRVVGSYGLLRPLNLEKFRQMCILSGCDYLPSISGIGIKKAWTLIKQNKNVARMFKRIRWEVKYTIPKGYEEEFMRAQLGFCHQRVFDPVSQKLTHL
;
A
#
# COMPACT_ATOMS: atom_id res chain seq x y z
N VAL A 1 -12.23 -9.15 2.07
CA VAL A 1 -12.76 -8.18 3.06
C VAL A 1 -14.23 -7.98 2.78
N ILE A 2 -15.10 -8.24 3.76
CA ILE A 2 -16.52 -7.85 3.69
C ILE A 2 -16.62 -6.45 4.28
N PHE A 3 -17.19 -5.51 3.53
CA PHE A 3 -17.29 -4.09 3.88
C PHE A 3 -18.76 -3.64 3.87
N LYS A 4 -19.11 -2.70 4.75
CA LYS A 4 -20.49 -2.18 4.90
C LYS A 4 -21.53 -3.29 5.08
N MET A 5 -21.27 -4.24 5.97
CA MET A 5 -22.25 -5.27 6.32
C MET A 5 -23.32 -4.67 7.23
N ASP A 6 -24.59 -4.84 6.89
CA ASP A 6 -25.73 -4.45 7.73
C ASP A 6 -26.14 -5.57 8.71
N ASP A 7 -27.08 -5.26 9.60
CA ASP A 7 -27.60 -6.21 10.61
C ASP A 7 -28.35 -7.39 9.98
N GLY A 8 -28.78 -7.27 8.73
CA GLY A 8 -29.37 -8.35 7.94
C GLY A 8 -28.34 -9.26 7.27
N GLY A 9 -27.05 -8.97 7.41
CA GLY A 9 -25.96 -9.74 6.81
C GLY A 9 -25.63 -9.37 5.36
N ASN A 10 -26.22 -8.31 4.80
CA ASN A 10 -25.91 -7.86 3.45
C ASN A 10 -24.68 -6.96 3.47
N GLY A 11 -23.72 -7.22 2.58
CA GLY A 11 -22.50 -6.42 2.51
C GLY A 11 -21.78 -6.54 1.17
N GLN A 12 -20.68 -5.79 1.04
CA GLN A 12 -19.86 -5.78 -0.17
C GLN A 12 -18.57 -6.57 0.05
N LEU A 13 -18.38 -7.63 -0.74
CA LEU A 13 -17.12 -8.38 -0.73
C LEU A 13 -16.10 -7.74 -1.67
N VAL A 14 -14.98 -7.30 -1.11
CA VAL A 14 -13.77 -6.95 -1.86
C VAL A 14 -12.77 -8.09 -1.71
N SER A 15 -12.48 -8.77 -2.82
CA SER A 15 -11.55 -9.89 -2.85
C SER A 15 -10.20 -9.49 -3.43
N LEU A 16 -9.11 -9.85 -2.76
CA LEU A 16 -7.76 -9.41 -3.12
C LEU A 16 -7.34 -9.95 -4.50
N ASP A 17 -7.70 -11.19 -4.83
CA ASP A 17 -7.47 -11.81 -6.14
C ASP A 17 -8.15 -11.02 -7.28
N ARG A 18 -9.33 -10.44 -7.04
CA ARG A 18 -10.03 -9.61 -8.02
C ARG A 18 -9.40 -8.23 -8.19
N VAL A 19 -8.63 -7.77 -7.21
CA VAL A 19 -7.94 -6.47 -7.26
C VAL A 19 -6.54 -6.61 -7.88
N VAL A 20 -5.71 -7.53 -7.38
CA VAL A 20 -4.28 -7.66 -7.73
C VAL A 20 -3.88 -9.01 -8.30
N GLY A 21 -4.83 -9.92 -8.53
CA GLY A 21 -4.55 -11.26 -9.05
C GLY A 21 -4.25 -11.29 -10.55
N SER A 22 -4.02 -12.51 -11.05
CA SER A 22 -3.66 -12.81 -12.45
C SER A 22 -4.75 -12.50 -13.49
N TYR A 23 -5.86 -11.88 -13.09
CA TYR A 23 -6.89 -11.24 -13.92
C TYR A 23 -7.43 -9.90 -13.33
N GLY A 24 -6.82 -9.39 -12.25
CA GLY A 24 -7.41 -8.35 -11.39
C GLY A 24 -7.46 -6.93 -11.97
N LEU A 25 -8.33 -6.10 -11.39
CA LEU A 25 -8.63 -4.73 -11.83
C LEU A 25 -7.38 -3.84 -11.97
N LEU A 26 -6.40 -4.02 -11.07
CA LEU A 26 -5.22 -3.18 -11.01
C LEU A 26 -3.99 -3.78 -11.71
N ARG A 27 -4.17 -4.73 -12.65
CA ARG A 27 -3.03 -5.24 -13.44
C ARG A 27 -2.19 -4.08 -14.04
N PRO A 28 -0.86 -4.11 -13.93
CA PRO A 28 -0.01 -5.25 -13.54
C PRO A 28 0.45 -5.23 -12.06
N LEU A 29 -0.25 -4.56 -11.14
CA LEU A 29 0.20 -4.52 -9.74
C LEU A 29 0.06 -5.90 -9.08
N ASN A 30 1.16 -6.40 -8.51
CA ASN A 30 1.15 -7.51 -7.56
C ASN A 30 0.90 -6.98 -6.13
N LEU A 31 0.86 -7.86 -5.14
CA LEU A 31 0.58 -7.48 -3.75
C LEU A 31 1.59 -6.48 -3.18
N GLU A 32 2.88 -6.64 -3.49
CA GLU A 32 3.93 -5.72 -3.06
C GLU A 32 3.71 -4.30 -3.61
N LYS A 33 3.50 -4.19 -4.92
CA LYS A 33 3.23 -2.91 -5.59
C LYS A 33 1.93 -2.29 -5.10
N PHE A 34 0.89 -3.10 -4.87
CA PHE A 34 -0.37 -2.61 -4.32
C PHE A 34 -0.18 -2.02 -2.92
N ARG A 35 0.57 -2.69 -2.04
CA ARG A 35 0.94 -2.15 -0.73
C ARG A 35 1.73 -0.84 -0.85
N GLN A 36 2.73 -0.79 -1.73
CA GLN A 36 3.52 0.44 -1.96
C GLN A 36 2.66 1.59 -2.49
N MET A 37 1.66 1.29 -3.33
CA MET A 37 0.68 2.27 -3.79
C MET A 37 -0.16 2.82 -2.63
N CYS A 38 -0.67 1.96 -1.75
CA CYS A 38 -1.43 2.36 -0.58
C CYS A 38 -0.61 3.25 0.36
N ILE A 39 0.64 2.88 0.67
CA ILE A 39 1.54 3.68 1.51
C ILE A 39 1.81 5.05 0.87
N LEU A 40 2.13 5.07 -0.44
CA LEU A 40 2.44 6.32 -1.15
C LEU A 40 1.22 7.25 -1.24
N SER A 41 0.00 6.69 -1.30
CA SER A 41 -1.23 7.47 -1.28
C SER A 41 -1.58 8.06 0.09
N GLY A 42 -0.78 7.74 1.12
CA GLY A 42 -1.04 8.10 2.51
C GLY A 42 -1.71 6.96 3.25
N CYS A 43 -1.21 6.66 4.45
CA CYS A 43 -1.77 5.68 5.38
C CYS A 43 -1.50 6.14 6.82
N ASP A 44 -1.99 5.38 7.80
CA ASP A 44 -1.82 5.72 9.22
C ASP A 44 -0.36 5.73 9.69
N TYR A 45 0.53 5.02 8.99
CA TYR A 45 1.98 4.99 9.29
C TYR A 45 2.75 6.15 8.64
N LEU A 46 2.25 6.70 7.53
CA LEU A 46 2.98 7.67 6.73
C LEU A 46 2.00 8.54 5.94
N PRO A 47 1.93 9.86 6.20
CA PRO A 47 1.14 10.76 5.36
C PRO A 47 1.62 10.73 3.91
N SER A 48 0.75 11.10 2.97
CA SER A 48 1.15 11.22 1.57
C SER A 48 2.08 12.41 1.34
N ILE A 49 2.86 12.35 0.25
CA ILE A 49 3.52 13.54 -0.29
C ILE A 49 2.43 14.48 -0.82
N SER A 50 2.52 15.77 -0.51
CA SER A 50 1.56 16.78 -0.98
C SER A 50 1.35 16.67 -2.50
N GLY A 51 0.08 16.58 -2.92
CA GLY A 51 -0.30 16.40 -4.33
C GLY A 51 -0.19 14.97 -4.88
N ILE A 52 0.12 13.97 -4.05
CA ILE A 52 0.12 12.55 -4.41
C ILE A 52 -1.01 11.81 -3.67
N GLY A 53 -2.16 11.68 -4.33
CA GLY A 53 -3.24 10.78 -3.90
C GLY A 53 -3.22 9.42 -4.63
N ILE A 54 -4.21 8.57 -4.37
CA ILE A 54 -4.28 7.19 -4.88
C ILE A 54 -4.10 7.06 -6.41
N LYS A 55 -4.71 7.96 -7.21
CA LYS A 55 -4.57 7.93 -8.68
C LYS A 55 -3.13 8.17 -9.13
N LYS A 56 -2.43 9.12 -8.52
CA LYS A 56 -1.04 9.44 -8.87
C LYS A 56 -0.09 8.37 -8.33
N ALA A 57 -0.33 7.88 -7.12
CA ALA A 57 0.43 6.77 -6.53
C ALA A 57 0.37 5.51 -7.43
N TRP A 58 -0.82 5.14 -7.90
CA TRP A 58 -1.00 4.02 -8.83
C TRP A 58 -0.17 4.21 -10.11
N THR A 59 -0.25 5.40 -10.72
CA THR A 59 0.51 5.74 -11.93
C THR A 59 2.01 5.60 -11.71
N LEU A 60 2.53 6.15 -10.60
CA LEU A 60 3.96 6.11 -10.26
C LEU A 60 4.44 4.67 -10.02
N ILE A 61 3.69 3.86 -9.30
CA ILE A 61 4.04 2.46 -9.00
C ILE A 61 3.98 1.57 -10.26
N LYS A 62 2.98 1.80 -11.12
CA LYS A 62 2.81 1.06 -12.37
C LYS A 62 3.98 1.33 -13.34
N GLN A 63 4.42 2.58 -13.45
CA GLN A 63 5.45 2.99 -14.40
C GLN A 63 6.88 2.68 -13.95
N ASN A 64 7.11 2.46 -12.65
CA ASN A 64 8.44 2.26 -12.11
C ASN A 64 8.68 0.80 -11.70
N LYS A 65 9.91 0.32 -11.91
CA LYS A 65 10.28 -1.08 -11.61
C LYS A 65 10.41 -1.32 -10.10
N ASN A 66 10.88 -0.33 -9.35
CA ASN A 66 11.11 -0.42 -7.92
C ASN A 66 10.98 0.96 -7.24
N VAL A 67 10.96 0.95 -5.91
CA VAL A 67 10.78 2.13 -5.06
C VAL A 67 11.87 3.19 -5.30
N ALA A 68 13.13 2.79 -5.50
CA ALA A 68 14.21 3.73 -5.78
C ALA A 68 13.99 4.52 -7.08
N ARG A 69 13.57 3.85 -8.17
CA ARG A 69 13.23 4.53 -9.44
C ARG A 69 12.00 5.41 -9.31
N MET A 70 11.01 4.97 -8.53
CA MET A 70 9.82 5.77 -8.22
C MET A 70 10.19 7.07 -7.52
N PHE A 71 10.98 7.04 -6.44
CA PHE A 71 11.41 8.26 -5.75
C PHE A 71 12.30 9.14 -6.61
N LYS A 72 13.18 8.54 -7.43
CA LYS A 72 13.93 9.30 -8.45
C LYS A 72 12.97 10.04 -9.37
N ARG A 73 11.94 9.37 -9.91
CA ARG A 73 10.92 10.01 -10.77
C ARG A 73 10.16 11.13 -10.06
N ILE A 74 9.79 10.95 -8.80
CA ILE A 74 9.12 12.00 -8.00
C ILE A 74 10.04 13.22 -7.87
N ARG A 75 11.34 13.02 -7.57
CA ARG A 75 12.32 14.13 -7.50
C ARG A 75 12.48 14.90 -8.82
N TRP A 76 12.32 14.22 -9.96
CA TRP A 76 12.38 14.88 -11.27
C TRP A 76 11.14 15.75 -11.56
N GLU A 77 10.00 15.47 -10.92
CA GLU A 77 8.79 16.28 -11.08
C GLU A 77 8.85 17.50 -10.12
N VAL A 78 9.21 18.66 -10.66
CA VAL A 78 9.44 19.94 -9.91
C VAL A 78 8.32 20.31 -8.94
N LYS A 79 7.08 19.90 -9.22
CA LYS A 79 5.91 20.19 -8.37
C LYS A 79 5.87 19.41 -7.05
N TYR A 80 6.72 18.39 -6.86
CA TYR A 80 6.71 17.58 -5.65
C TYR A 80 7.97 17.80 -4.83
N THR A 81 7.77 18.07 -3.55
CA THR A 81 8.84 18.11 -2.55
C THR A 81 8.72 16.89 -1.67
N ILE A 82 9.73 16.01 -1.71
CA ILE A 82 9.80 14.85 -0.81
C ILE A 82 10.23 15.36 0.57
N PRO A 83 9.44 15.15 1.64
CA PRO A 83 9.84 15.53 3.00
C PRO A 83 11.15 14.83 3.43
N LYS A 84 11.92 15.49 4.28
CA LYS A 84 13.14 14.89 4.85
C LYS A 84 12.79 13.59 5.61
N GLY A 85 13.51 12.52 5.35
CA GLY A 85 13.29 11.20 5.98
C GLY A 85 12.14 10.37 5.39
N TYR A 86 11.38 10.90 4.43
CA TYR A 86 10.19 10.22 3.89
C TYR A 86 10.48 8.83 3.33
N GLU A 87 11.59 8.64 2.62
CA GLU A 87 11.94 7.34 2.03
C GLU A 87 12.23 6.28 3.10
N GLU A 88 12.83 6.67 4.22
CA GLU A 88 13.08 5.77 5.35
C GLU A 88 11.76 5.39 6.02
N GLU A 89 10.89 6.37 6.28
CA GLU A 89 9.55 6.12 6.83
C GLU A 89 8.69 5.29 5.89
N PHE A 90 8.85 5.44 4.57
CA PHE A 90 8.18 4.59 3.58
C PHE A 90 8.61 3.13 3.71
N MET A 91 9.90 2.87 3.97
CA MET A 91 10.38 1.52 4.24
C MET A 91 9.88 1.00 5.60
N ARG A 92 9.83 1.84 6.64
CA ARG A 92 9.26 1.49 7.95
C ARG A 92 7.77 1.15 7.85
N ALA A 93 6.98 1.91 7.11
CA ALA A 93 5.58 1.62 6.85
C ALA A 93 5.41 0.26 6.14
N GLN A 94 6.28 -0.06 5.16
CA GLN A 94 6.27 -1.38 4.53
C GLN A 94 6.54 -2.50 5.54
N LEU A 95 7.51 -2.33 6.44
CA LEU A 95 7.77 -3.30 7.52
C LEU A 95 6.56 -3.44 8.45
N GLY A 96 5.88 -2.34 8.77
CA GLY A 96 4.64 -2.36 9.56
C GLY A 96 3.58 -3.24 8.91
N PHE A 97 3.34 -3.10 7.62
CA PHE A 97 2.38 -3.94 6.90
C PHE A 97 2.81 -5.41 6.73
N CYS A 98 4.10 -5.72 6.75
CA CYS A 98 4.60 -7.08 6.52
C CYS A 98 4.93 -7.85 7.80
N HIS A 99 5.24 -7.15 8.89
CA HIS A 99 5.82 -7.75 10.10
C HIS A 99 5.22 -7.15 11.37
N GLN A 100 3.98 -6.67 11.31
CA GLN A 100 3.26 -6.32 12.53
C GLN A 100 3.19 -7.55 13.45
N ARG A 101 3.40 -7.33 14.74
CA ARG A 101 3.28 -8.40 15.74
C ARG A 101 1.81 -8.82 15.84
N VAL A 102 1.56 -10.12 15.76
CA VAL A 102 0.23 -10.72 15.86
C VAL A 102 0.30 -11.91 16.82
N PHE A 103 -0.84 -12.28 17.40
CA PHE A 103 -0.95 -13.46 18.24
C PHE A 103 -1.38 -14.65 17.40
N ASP A 104 -0.58 -15.72 17.38
CA ASP A 104 -0.99 -16.99 16.79
C ASP A 104 -1.82 -17.80 17.81
N PRO A 105 -3.12 -18.01 17.57
CA PRO A 105 -3.98 -18.73 18.51
C PRO A 105 -3.69 -20.23 18.58
N VAL A 106 -3.02 -20.82 17.59
CA VAL A 106 -2.69 -22.25 17.56
C VAL A 106 -1.48 -22.53 18.44
N SER A 107 -0.37 -21.80 18.22
CA SER A 107 0.83 -21.95 19.04
C SER A 107 0.81 -21.16 20.35
N GLN A 108 -0.20 -20.30 20.55
CA GLN A 108 -0.37 -19.40 21.68
C GLN A 108 0.84 -18.48 21.93
N LYS A 109 1.43 -17.95 20.86
CA LYS A 109 2.65 -17.13 20.93
C LYS A 109 2.51 -15.86 20.11
N LEU A 110 3.30 -14.86 20.52
CA LEU A 110 3.51 -13.66 19.74
C LEU A 110 4.41 -13.99 18.54
N THR A 111 3.92 -13.70 17.33
CA THR A 111 4.63 -13.88 16.06
C THR A 111 4.51 -12.60 15.23
N HIS A 112 5.00 -12.62 14.00
CA HIS A 112 4.81 -11.58 12.99
C HIS A 112 3.85 -12.08 11.90
N LEU A 113 3.12 -11.13 11.27
CA LEU A 113 2.23 -11.39 10.14
C LEU A 113 2.95 -12.11 8.98
#